data_AF-A0A8J6KJP6-F1
#
_entry.id   AF-A0A8J6KJP6-F1
#
_cell.length_a   1.000
_cell.length_b   1.000
_cell.length_c   1.000
_cell.angle_alpha   90.00
_cell.angle_beta   90.00
_cell.angle_gamma   90.00
#
_symmetry.space_group_name_H-M   'P 1'
#
loop_
_entity.id
_entity.type
_entity.pdbx_description
1 polymer ?
#
loop_
_entity_poly.entity_id
_entity_poly.type
_entity_poly.pdbx_seq_one_letter_code
_entity_poly.pdbx_strand_id
1 'polypeptide(L)'
;MPDYLGANQRKTKEDEKDDKPIQALKKACLIFFDEIDSIGGARFDDGAGGDNEVQRTMLELIYQLDSFYPRGNIKVLMATNQPDTLDPALMRPGRLDRKIEFSLPDLEGPTHIFKIHARSMSVERDIRFELLARLCPNSTGTEIRSVCTEAGMFAIQARRKIATEKDFLEAVNKVIKFYAKFSATPCYMTYN
;
A
#
# COMPACT_ATOMS: atom_id res chain seq x y z
N MET A 1 55.92 -29.79 -48.33
CA MET A 1 55.43 -28.76 -47.40
C MET A 1 54.10 -29.21 -46.82
N PRO A 2 54.07 -29.80 -45.61
CA PRO A 2 52.86 -29.86 -44.81
C PRO A 2 53.12 -29.32 -43.38
N ASP A 3 52.45 -28.22 -43.03
CA ASP A 3 52.44 -27.71 -41.65
C ASP A 3 51.43 -28.51 -40.82
N TYR A 4 51.97 -29.27 -39.87
CA TYR A 4 51.26 -29.75 -38.69
C TYR A 4 51.28 -28.64 -37.64
N LEU A 5 50.12 -28.13 -37.23
CA LEU A 5 49.96 -27.63 -35.86
C LEU A 5 48.47 -27.52 -35.50
N GLY A 6 47.94 -28.59 -34.89
CA GLY A 6 46.76 -28.51 -34.05
C GLY A 6 47.06 -27.63 -32.85
N ALA A 7 46.67 -26.37 -32.91
CA ALA A 7 46.72 -25.46 -31.78
C ALA A 7 45.51 -25.73 -30.88
N ASN A 8 45.76 -26.49 -29.82
CA ASN A 8 45.04 -26.43 -28.55
C ASN A 8 44.82 -24.97 -28.15
N GLN A 9 43.59 -24.45 -28.27
CA GLN A 9 43.15 -23.36 -27.41
C GLN A 9 42.45 -23.96 -26.20
N ARG A 10 43.27 -24.31 -25.21
CA ARG A 10 42.78 -24.46 -23.84
C ARG A 10 42.21 -23.11 -23.45
N LYS A 11 40.88 -23.01 -23.29
CA LYS A 11 40.27 -21.87 -22.61
C LYS A 11 40.96 -21.72 -21.26
N THR A 12 41.70 -20.63 -21.10
CA THR A 12 42.30 -20.23 -19.83
C THR A 12 41.16 -20.03 -18.83
N LYS A 13 41.31 -20.56 -17.61
CA LYS A 13 40.32 -20.40 -16.51
C LYS A 13 40.03 -18.95 -16.12
N GLU A 14 40.67 -17.98 -16.77
CA GLU A 14 40.48 -16.55 -16.60
C GLU A 14 39.36 -16.01 -17.49
N ASP A 15 39.14 -16.57 -18.69
CA ASP A 15 38.08 -16.13 -19.62
C ASP A 15 36.68 -16.62 -19.19
N GLU A 16 36.60 -17.60 -18.29
CA GLU A 16 35.34 -18.09 -17.70
C GLU A 16 34.85 -17.20 -16.53
N LYS A 17 35.62 -16.17 -16.17
CA LYS A 17 35.33 -15.30 -15.02
C LYS A 17 34.49 -14.08 -15.39
N ASP A 18 34.50 -13.67 -16.66
CA ASP A 18 33.77 -12.50 -17.18
C ASP A 18 32.37 -12.86 -17.73
N ASP A 19 32.11 -14.14 -18.02
CA ASP A 19 30.78 -14.70 -18.33
C ASP A 19 30.03 -15.16 -17.06
N LYS A 20 30.26 -14.49 -15.92
CA LYS A 20 29.39 -14.70 -14.76
C LYS A 20 28.15 -13.83 -14.94
N PRO A 21 26.99 -14.39 -15.35
CA PRO A 21 25.76 -13.62 -15.34
C PRO A 21 25.59 -13.08 -13.94
N ILE A 22 25.31 -11.78 -13.82
CA ILE A 22 24.91 -10.99 -12.65
C ILE A 22 24.35 -11.87 -11.49
N GLN A 23 25.21 -12.63 -10.80
CA GLN A 23 24.85 -13.58 -9.75
C GLN A 23 25.55 -13.23 -8.43
N ALA A 24 26.46 -12.26 -8.45
CA ALA A 24 27.25 -11.81 -7.32
C ALA A 24 26.74 -10.50 -6.70
N LEU A 25 25.45 -10.18 -6.85
CA LEU A 25 24.78 -9.11 -6.12
C LEU A 25 23.46 -9.62 -5.52
N LYS A 26 23.49 -10.72 -4.77
CA LYS A 26 22.31 -11.19 -4.02
C LYS A 26 22.09 -10.32 -2.76
N LYS A 27 21.91 -9.01 -2.96
CA LYS A 27 21.27 -8.15 -1.97
C LYS A 27 19.77 -8.41 -2.08
N ALA A 28 19.14 -8.78 -0.98
CA ALA A 28 17.68 -8.82 -0.91
C ALA A 28 17.15 -7.43 -1.30
N CYS A 29 16.12 -7.38 -2.14
CA CYS A 29 15.49 -6.13 -2.56
C CYS A 29 13.98 -6.23 -2.36
N LEU A 30 13.38 -5.15 -1.84
CA LEU A 30 11.93 -4.99 -1.75
C LEU A 30 11.56 -3.80 -2.62
N ILE A 31 10.73 -4.03 -3.63
CA ILE A 31 10.17 -2.99 -4.50
C ILE A 31 8.74 -2.76 -4.04
N PHE A 32 8.39 -1.50 -3.75
CA PHE A 32 7.03 -1.10 -3.38
C PHE A 32 6.46 -0.21 -4.47
N PHE A 33 5.31 -0.58 -5.01
CA PHE A 33 4.49 0.24 -5.90
C PHE A 33 3.26 0.70 -5.14
N ASP A 34 3.07 2.00 -5.05
CA ASP A 34 1.85 2.61 -4.51
C ASP A 34 0.98 3.08 -5.67
N GLU A 35 -0.34 3.13 -5.47
CA GLU A 35 -1.32 3.57 -6.48
C GLU A 35 -1.11 2.93 -7.86
N ILE A 36 -0.95 1.61 -7.89
CA ILE A 36 -0.67 0.88 -9.16
C ILE A 36 -1.83 0.95 -10.15
N ASP A 37 -3.03 1.28 -9.71
CA ASP A 37 -4.20 1.57 -10.57
C ASP A 37 -3.95 2.74 -11.53
N SER A 38 -3.05 3.69 -11.20
CA SER A 38 -2.66 4.78 -12.10
C SER A 38 -1.96 4.33 -13.39
N ILE A 39 -1.22 3.21 -13.32
CA ILE A 39 -0.49 2.62 -14.45
C ILE A 39 -1.01 1.26 -14.87
N GLY A 40 -1.97 0.73 -14.10
CA GLY A 40 -2.43 -0.65 -14.16
C GLY A 40 -3.84 -0.84 -14.69
N GLY A 41 -4.45 0.23 -15.22
CA GLY A 41 -5.82 0.21 -15.71
C GLY A 41 -6.06 -0.81 -16.82
N ALA A 42 -7.15 -1.56 -16.69
CA ALA A 42 -7.65 -2.48 -17.69
C ALA A 42 -8.02 -1.74 -18.98
N ARG A 43 -7.95 -2.45 -20.11
CA ARG A 43 -8.20 -1.91 -21.44
C ARG A 43 -9.59 -1.27 -21.54
N PHE A 44 -9.63 0.04 -21.78
CA PHE A 44 -10.81 0.71 -22.32
C PHE A 44 -10.53 1.06 -23.78
N ASP A 45 -11.24 0.40 -24.69
CA ASP A 45 -11.13 0.63 -26.13
C ASP A 45 -11.96 1.86 -26.51
N ASP A 46 -11.47 3.04 -26.15
CA ASP A 46 -12.19 4.31 -26.42
C ASP A 46 -11.68 5.03 -27.68
N GLY A 47 -10.95 4.33 -28.56
CA GLY A 47 -10.54 4.82 -29.89
C GLY A 47 -9.56 6.00 -29.90
N ALA A 48 -9.27 6.61 -28.75
CA ALA A 48 -8.29 7.67 -28.57
C ALA A 48 -6.97 7.07 -28.06
N GLY A 49 -5.92 7.10 -28.88
CA GLY A 49 -4.62 6.45 -28.61
C GLY A 49 -3.79 6.97 -27.44
N GLY A 50 -4.39 7.60 -26.43
CA GLY A 50 -3.73 8.12 -25.23
C GLY A 50 -3.27 7.04 -24.25
N ASP A 51 -4.00 5.92 -24.15
CA ASP A 51 -3.70 4.87 -23.16
C ASP A 51 -2.57 3.92 -23.58
N ASN A 52 -2.08 4.04 -24.81
CA ASN A 52 -1.08 3.12 -25.37
C ASN A 52 0.27 3.12 -24.62
N GLU A 53 0.68 4.26 -24.06
CA GLU A 53 1.95 4.38 -23.32
C GLU A 53 1.86 3.78 -21.91
N VAL A 54 0.76 4.06 -21.21
CA VAL A 54 0.45 3.49 -19.89
C VAL A 54 0.38 1.97 -20.00
N GLN A 55 -0.32 1.47 -21.02
CA GLN A 55 -0.43 0.04 -21.31
C GLN A 55 0.93 -0.62 -21.60
N ARG A 56 1.79 0.04 -22.38
CA ARG A 56 3.12 -0.49 -22.69
C ARG A 56 3.96 -0.63 -21.42
N THR A 57 3.89 0.36 -20.54
CA THR A 57 4.57 0.34 -19.23
C THR A 57 4.06 -0.80 -18.35
N MET A 58 2.75 -1.02 -18.34
CA MET A 58 2.11 -2.11 -17.60
C MET A 58 2.54 -3.50 -18.11
N LEU A 59 2.56 -3.70 -19.44
CA LEU A 59 2.97 -4.96 -20.04
C LEU A 59 4.44 -5.26 -19.77
N GLU A 60 5.30 -4.25 -19.78
CA GLU A 60 6.70 -4.40 -19.39
C GLU A 60 6.81 -4.81 -17.92
N LEU A 61 6.04 -4.19 -17.02
CA LEU A 61 6.00 -4.58 -15.61
C LEU A 61 5.56 -6.04 -15.45
N ILE A 62 4.52 -6.47 -16.16
CA ILE A 62 4.06 -7.86 -16.18
C ILE A 62 5.16 -8.81 -16.66
N TYR A 63 5.90 -8.43 -17.70
CA TYR A 63 7.00 -9.22 -18.26
C TYR A 63 8.14 -9.39 -17.25
N GLN A 64 8.53 -8.31 -16.56
CA GLN A 64 9.57 -8.35 -15.52
C GLN A 64 9.12 -9.15 -14.27
N LEU A 65 7.81 -9.19 -14.00
CA LEU A 65 7.23 -10.00 -12.93
C LEU A 65 7.03 -11.46 -13.32
N ASP A 66 7.20 -11.82 -14.59
CA ASP A 66 6.96 -13.18 -15.04
C ASP A 66 8.02 -14.14 -14.48
N SER A 67 7.57 -15.29 -14.00
CA SER A 67 8.39 -16.24 -13.26
C SER A 67 9.35 -17.06 -14.12
N PHE A 68 9.37 -16.83 -15.43
CA PHE A 68 10.29 -17.51 -16.36
C PHE A 68 11.75 -17.14 -16.12
N TYR A 69 12.04 -15.98 -15.51
CA TYR A 69 13.37 -15.60 -15.07
C TYR A 69 13.49 -15.73 -13.53
N PRO A 70 14.55 -16.35 -13.00
CA PRO A 70 14.76 -16.40 -11.56
C PRO A 70 15.04 -14.99 -11.02
N ARG A 71 14.00 -14.35 -10.46
CA ARG A 71 14.01 -12.99 -9.88
C ARG A 71 14.92 -12.83 -8.64
N GLY A 72 15.70 -13.84 -8.28
CA GLY A 72 16.57 -13.82 -7.11
C GLY A 72 15.80 -13.59 -5.80
N ASN A 73 16.34 -12.78 -4.90
CA ASN A 73 15.71 -12.43 -3.62
C ASN A 73 15.02 -11.06 -3.70
N ILE A 74 14.16 -10.89 -4.71
CA ILE A 74 13.37 -9.67 -4.90
C ILE A 74 11.94 -9.96 -4.48
N LYS A 75 11.40 -9.11 -3.61
CA LYS A 75 9.98 -9.11 -3.22
C LYS A 75 9.34 -7.86 -3.78
N VAL A 76 8.12 -8.00 -4.29
CA VAL A 76 7.33 -6.89 -4.82
C VAL A 76 6.09 -6.76 -3.97
N LEU A 77 5.84 -5.56 -3.47
CA LEU A 77 4.64 -5.18 -2.75
C LEU A 77 3.92 -4.11 -3.58
N MET A 78 2.61 -4.25 -3.73
CA MET A 78 1.78 -3.34 -4.52
C MET A 78 0.59 -2.91 -3.68
N ALA A 79 0.21 -1.64 -3.77
CA ALA A 79 -0.99 -1.08 -3.17
C ALA A 79 -1.89 -0.45 -4.25
N THR A 80 -3.20 -0.62 -4.10
CA THR A 80 -4.24 -0.08 -4.99
C THR A 80 -5.49 0.23 -4.17
N ASN A 81 -6.25 1.24 -4.59
CA ASN A 81 -7.56 1.54 -4.03
C ASN A 81 -8.71 0.95 -4.87
N GLN A 82 -8.40 0.45 -6.07
CA GLN A 82 -9.36 -0.09 -7.03
C GLN A 82 -8.82 -1.40 -7.64
N PRO A 83 -8.87 -2.52 -6.91
CA PRO A 83 -8.34 -3.79 -7.41
C PRO A 83 -9.07 -4.30 -8.67
N ASP A 84 -10.33 -3.92 -8.86
CA ASP A 84 -11.15 -4.31 -10.02
C ASP A 84 -10.73 -3.66 -11.34
N THR A 85 -10.06 -2.49 -11.29
CA THR A 85 -9.60 -1.80 -12.49
C THR A 85 -8.25 -2.33 -12.97
N LEU A 86 -7.59 -3.21 -12.21
CA LEU A 86 -6.30 -3.77 -12.59
C LEU A 86 -6.41 -4.81 -13.70
N ASP A 87 -5.42 -4.86 -14.61
CA ASP A 87 -5.34 -5.91 -15.63
C ASP A 87 -5.35 -7.31 -14.97
N PRO A 88 -6.31 -8.18 -15.33
CA PRO A 88 -6.41 -9.54 -14.80
C PRO A 88 -5.14 -10.38 -14.96
N ALA A 89 -4.26 -10.03 -15.90
CA ALA A 89 -2.97 -10.66 -16.12
C ALA A 89 -2.00 -10.47 -14.94
N LEU A 90 -2.04 -9.34 -14.23
CA LEU A 90 -1.23 -9.14 -13.01
C LEU A 90 -1.69 -10.07 -11.88
N MET A 91 -2.99 -10.33 -11.80
CA MET A 91 -3.63 -11.11 -10.74
C MET A 91 -3.46 -12.62 -10.89
N ARG A 92 -2.76 -13.08 -11.94
CA ARG A 92 -2.49 -14.50 -12.18
C ARG A 92 -1.43 -15.05 -11.21
N PRO A 93 -1.57 -16.31 -10.75
CA PRO A 93 -0.55 -16.97 -9.94
C PRO A 93 0.83 -16.96 -10.62
N GLY A 94 1.89 -16.76 -9.83
CA GLY A 94 3.27 -16.63 -10.32
C GLY A 94 3.73 -15.18 -10.53
N ARG A 95 2.82 -14.20 -10.46
CA ARG A 95 3.14 -12.75 -10.50
C ARG A 95 2.83 -12.12 -9.15
N LEU A 96 1.55 -12.08 -8.79
CA LEU A 96 1.04 -11.65 -7.49
C LEU A 96 0.44 -12.84 -6.73
N ASP A 97 1.27 -13.49 -5.91
CA ASP A 97 0.90 -14.73 -5.22
C ASP A 97 0.06 -14.50 -3.95
N ARG A 98 0.21 -13.34 -3.31
CA ARG A 98 -0.45 -13.01 -2.04
C ARG A 98 -1.29 -11.76 -2.21
N LYS A 99 -2.57 -11.86 -1.85
CA LYS A 99 -3.51 -10.75 -1.80
C LYS A 99 -3.87 -10.53 -0.33
N ILE A 100 -3.69 -9.30 0.15
CA ILE A 100 -4.02 -8.89 1.52
C ILE A 100 -5.03 -7.78 1.37
N GLU A 101 -6.24 -8.02 1.86
CA GLU A 101 -7.31 -7.04 1.86
C GLU A 101 -7.29 -6.25 3.16
N PHE A 102 -7.48 -4.93 3.06
CA PHE A 102 -7.60 -4.03 4.20
C PHE A 102 -9.06 -3.60 4.36
N SER A 103 -9.78 -4.30 5.22
CA SER A 103 -11.16 -3.97 5.55
C SER A 103 -11.23 -2.92 6.67
N LEU A 104 -12.43 -2.37 6.90
CA LEU A 104 -12.68 -1.50 8.05
C LEU A 104 -12.38 -2.23 9.36
N PRO A 105 -11.90 -1.51 10.39
CA PRO A 105 -11.57 -2.13 11.65
C PRO A 105 -12.81 -2.72 12.33
N ASP A 106 -12.62 -3.82 13.06
CA ASP A 106 -13.65 -4.48 13.85
C ASP A 106 -14.06 -3.64 15.08
N LEU A 107 -14.90 -4.16 15.98
CA LEU A 107 -15.34 -3.41 17.17
C LEU A 107 -14.19 -3.03 18.13
N GLU A 108 -13.09 -3.79 18.14
CA GLU A 108 -11.95 -3.55 19.03
C GLU A 108 -10.87 -2.68 18.40
N GLY A 109 -10.80 -2.65 17.06
CA GLY A 109 -9.83 -1.91 16.27
C GLY A 109 -9.87 -0.40 16.53
N PRO A 110 -11.03 0.29 16.50
CA PRO A 110 -11.11 1.71 16.79
C PRO A 110 -10.60 2.04 18.19
N THR A 111 -10.89 1.19 19.18
CA THR A 111 -10.39 1.37 20.55
C THR A 111 -8.85 1.37 20.57
N HIS A 112 -8.21 0.48 19.82
CA HIS A 112 -6.75 0.44 19.69
C HIS A 112 -6.21 1.68 18.95
N ILE A 113 -6.85 2.09 17.87
CA ILE A 113 -6.45 3.26 17.09
C ILE A 113 -6.56 4.54 17.94
N PHE A 114 -7.64 4.70 18.71
CA PHE A 114 -7.79 5.78 19.68
C PHE A 114 -6.64 5.78 20.70
N LYS A 115 -6.31 4.62 21.30
CA LYS A 115 -5.21 4.50 22.26
C LYS A 115 -3.86 4.89 21.65
N ILE A 116 -3.60 4.51 20.39
CA ILE A 116 -2.36 4.85 19.67
C ILE A 116 -2.24 6.37 19.49
N HIS A 117 -3.29 7.02 18.99
CA HIS A 117 -3.25 8.46 18.72
C HIS A 117 -3.36 9.32 19.99
N ALA A 118 -4.10 8.85 21.00
CA ALA A 118 -4.19 9.52 22.29
C ALA A 118 -2.88 9.42 23.10
N ARG A 119 -2.02 8.43 22.85
CA ARG A 119 -0.74 8.27 23.55
C ARG A 119 0.19 9.48 23.43
N SER A 120 0.15 10.17 22.30
CA SER A 120 0.95 11.38 22.05
C SER A 120 0.29 12.67 22.56
N MET A 121 -0.92 12.60 23.12
CA MET A 121 -1.71 13.76 23.54
C MET A 121 -1.78 13.87 25.07
N SER A 122 -1.91 15.11 25.56
CA SER A 122 -2.28 15.37 26.96
C SER A 122 -3.78 15.14 27.15
N VAL A 123 -4.14 13.93 27.58
CA VAL A 123 -5.53 13.52 27.81
C VAL A 123 -5.80 13.24 29.28
N GLU A 124 -7.05 13.40 29.69
CA GLU A 124 -7.53 12.95 30.99
C GLU A 124 -7.35 11.43 31.15
N ARG A 125 -7.07 10.96 32.37
CA ARG A 125 -6.74 9.55 32.63
C ARG A 125 -7.93 8.61 32.47
N ASP A 126 -9.14 9.12 32.70
CA ASP A 126 -10.36 8.31 32.79
C ASP A 126 -11.20 8.35 31.49
N ILE A 127 -10.58 8.68 30.35
CA ILE A 127 -11.28 8.68 29.06
C ILE A 127 -11.62 7.25 28.64
N ARG A 128 -12.91 7.00 28.41
CA ARG A 128 -13.44 5.71 27.99
C ARG A 128 -13.39 5.55 26.47
N PHE A 129 -12.25 5.15 25.93
CA PHE A 129 -12.09 4.94 24.47
C PHE A 129 -13.03 3.89 23.89
N GLU A 130 -13.43 2.89 24.67
CA GLU A 130 -14.42 1.89 24.25
C GLU A 130 -15.80 2.51 23.97
N LEU A 131 -16.18 3.53 24.75
CA LEU A 131 -17.42 4.27 24.51
C LEU A 131 -17.30 5.06 23.20
N LEU A 132 -16.19 5.75 23.00
CA LEU A 132 -15.93 6.54 21.79
C LEU A 132 -15.90 5.65 20.53
N ALA A 133 -15.27 4.47 20.61
CA ALA A 133 -15.25 3.50 19.53
C ALA A 133 -16.66 3.08 19.08
N ARG A 134 -17.57 2.83 20.03
CA ARG A 134 -18.98 2.49 19.72
C ARG A 134 -19.75 3.63 19.05
N LEU A 135 -19.32 4.87 19.23
CA LEU A 135 -19.90 6.06 18.60
C LEU A 135 -19.35 6.33 17.19
N CYS A 136 -18.33 5.57 16.75
CA CYS A 136 -17.69 5.69 15.46
C CYS A 136 -17.89 4.40 14.61
N PRO A 137 -19.13 4.03 14.24
CA PRO A 137 -19.35 2.87 13.39
C PRO A 137 -18.75 3.07 11.99
N ASN A 138 -18.25 1.99 11.38
CA ASN A 138 -17.70 1.98 10.02
C ASN A 138 -16.65 3.07 9.74
N SER A 139 -15.94 3.51 10.76
CA SER A 139 -14.98 4.60 10.64
C SER A 139 -13.59 4.08 10.28
N THR A 140 -12.92 4.78 9.38
CA THR A 140 -11.54 4.50 9.00
C THR A 140 -10.56 4.95 10.08
N GLY A 141 -9.35 4.40 10.08
CA GLY A 141 -8.30 4.88 11.00
C GLY A 141 -7.98 6.37 10.84
N THR A 142 -8.13 6.91 9.64
CA THR A 142 -7.94 8.33 9.34
C THR A 142 -9.02 9.20 9.97
N GLU A 143 -10.28 8.78 9.95
CA GLU A 143 -11.39 9.48 10.62
C GLU A 143 -11.18 9.48 12.14
N ILE A 144 -10.79 8.35 12.72
CA ILE A 144 -10.49 8.24 14.17
C ILE A 144 -9.31 9.14 14.56
N ARG A 145 -8.25 9.19 13.75
CA ARG A 145 -7.14 10.14 13.94
C ARG A 145 -7.62 11.59 13.90
N SER A 146 -8.53 11.91 12.98
CA SER A 146 -9.12 13.24 12.86
C SER A 146 -9.95 13.60 14.09
N VAL A 147 -10.71 12.65 14.66
CA VAL A 147 -11.42 12.83 15.94
C VAL A 147 -10.45 13.20 17.06
N CYS A 148 -9.33 12.48 17.21
CA CYS A 148 -8.31 12.82 18.21
C CYS A 148 -7.75 14.23 18.01
N THR A 149 -7.48 14.60 16.76
CA THR A 149 -6.94 15.93 16.42
C THR A 149 -7.94 17.04 16.76
N GLU A 150 -9.21 16.87 16.42
CA GLU A 150 -10.29 17.81 16.73
C GLU A 150 -10.56 17.92 18.24
N ALA A 151 -10.49 16.82 18.99
CA ALA A 151 -10.59 16.86 20.45
C ALA A 151 -9.49 17.73 21.07
N GLY A 152 -8.28 17.65 20.54
CA GLY A 152 -7.18 18.55 20.90
C GLY A 152 -7.47 20.01 20.57
N MET A 153 -8.07 20.28 19.40
CA MET A 153 -8.45 21.63 18.99
C MET A 153 -9.51 22.24 19.91
N PHE A 154 -10.53 21.46 20.33
CA PHE A 154 -11.52 21.93 21.32
C PHE A 154 -10.88 22.28 22.66
N ALA A 155 -9.93 21.47 23.14
CA ALA A 155 -9.19 21.78 24.36
C ALA A 155 -8.39 23.09 24.24
N ILE A 156 -7.71 23.29 23.10
CA ILE A 156 -6.95 24.52 22.81
C ILE A 156 -7.88 25.75 22.76
N GLN A 157 -9.02 25.64 22.07
CA GLN A 157 -10.00 26.72 21.97
C GLN A 157 -10.57 27.11 23.34
N ALA A 158 -10.78 26.12 24.21
CA ALA A 158 -11.19 26.33 25.60
C ALA A 158 -10.05 26.77 26.53
N ARG A 159 -8.85 27.05 25.99
CA ARG A 159 -7.63 27.41 26.74
C ARG A 159 -7.22 26.38 27.81
N ARG A 160 -7.52 25.11 27.57
CA ARG A 160 -7.14 23.97 28.43
C ARG A 160 -5.89 23.28 27.89
N LYS A 161 -5.08 22.75 28.80
CA LYS A 161 -3.86 21.98 28.46
C LYS A 161 -4.11 20.48 28.32
N ILE A 162 -5.30 20.02 28.69
CA ILE A 162 -5.69 18.61 28.74
C ILE A 162 -7.04 18.46 28.02
N ALA A 163 -7.12 17.48 27.12
CA ALA A 163 -8.37 17.10 26.47
C ALA A 163 -9.17 16.15 27.37
N THR A 164 -10.47 16.41 27.48
CA THR A 164 -11.44 15.70 28.33
C THR A 164 -12.32 14.79 27.49
N GLU A 165 -13.03 13.84 28.12
CA GLU A 165 -13.98 12.97 27.40
C GLU A 165 -15.03 13.79 26.61
N LYS A 166 -15.44 14.95 27.15
CA LYS A 166 -16.38 15.85 26.47
C LYS A 166 -15.86 16.38 25.13
N ASP A 167 -14.57 16.73 25.06
CA ASP A 167 -13.95 17.21 23.82
C ASP A 167 -13.95 16.13 22.74
N PHE A 168 -13.71 14.88 23.13
CA PHE A 168 -13.79 13.74 22.22
C PHE A 168 -15.22 13.51 21.75
N LEU A 169 -16.24 13.64 22.61
CA LEU A 169 -17.64 13.52 22.20
C LEU A 169 -18.04 14.62 21.20
N GLU A 170 -17.60 15.85 21.42
CA GLU A 170 -17.82 16.96 20.48
C GLU A 170 -17.08 16.71 19.15
N ALA A 171 -15.84 16.22 19.21
CA ALA A 171 -15.06 15.84 18.03
C ALA A 171 -15.68 14.70 17.24
N VAL A 172 -16.19 13.65 17.89
CA VAL A 172 -16.92 12.56 17.22
C VAL A 172 -18.15 13.10 16.52
N ASN A 173 -18.95 13.95 17.17
CA ASN A 173 -20.11 14.55 16.53
C ASN A 173 -19.72 15.41 15.32
N LYS A 174 -18.65 16.19 15.41
CA LYS A 174 -18.16 17.01 14.30
C LYS A 174 -17.63 16.13 13.17
N VAL A 175 -16.67 15.25 13.42
CA VAL A 175 -16.01 14.48 12.35
C VAL A 175 -16.96 13.44 11.78
N ILE A 176 -17.55 12.59 12.62
CA ILE A 176 -18.33 11.45 12.12
C ILE A 176 -19.68 11.90 11.57
N LYS A 177 -20.43 12.78 12.25
CA LYS A 177 -21.78 13.15 11.78
C LYS A 177 -21.77 14.26 10.75
N PHE A 178 -20.92 15.28 10.90
CA PHE A 178 -20.90 16.40 9.96
C PHE A 178 -20.09 16.07 8.70
N TYR A 179 -18.96 15.37 8.82
CA TYR A 179 -18.19 14.93 7.64
C TYR A 179 -18.69 13.64 7.00
N ALA A 180 -19.67 12.92 7.58
CA ALA A 180 -20.35 11.82 6.90
C ALA A 180 -20.86 12.19 5.49
N LYS A 181 -21.28 13.45 5.28
CA LYS A 181 -21.72 13.94 3.96
C LYS A 181 -20.61 13.92 2.90
N PHE A 182 -19.36 13.93 3.32
CA PHE A 182 -18.18 13.95 2.46
C PHE A 182 -17.37 12.64 2.57
N SER A 183 -17.88 11.65 3.32
CA SER A 183 -17.17 10.39 3.49
C SER A 183 -17.13 9.65 2.16
N ALA A 184 -15.92 9.37 1.69
CA ALA A 184 -15.71 8.60 0.48
C ALA A 184 -15.80 7.09 0.73
N THR A 185 -15.84 6.65 1.99
CA THR A 185 -15.86 5.25 2.40
C THR A 185 -16.93 4.42 1.67
N PRO A 186 -18.20 4.86 1.54
CA PRO A 186 -19.22 4.10 0.81
C PRO A 186 -18.89 3.88 -0.68
N CYS A 187 -18.18 4.81 -1.31
CA CYS A 187 -17.78 4.71 -2.72
C CYS A 187 -16.65 3.70 -2.93
N TYR A 188 -15.83 3.43 -1.92
CA TYR A 188 -14.72 2.48 -2.01
C TYR A 188 -15.09 1.09 -1.48
N MET A 189 -16.07 0.99 -0.58
CA MET A 189 -16.58 -0.29 -0.08
C MET A 189 -17.26 -1.17 -1.15
N THR A 190 -17.51 -0.65 -2.36
CA THR A 190 -18.02 -1.45 -3.48
C THR A 190 -16.94 -2.26 -4.20
N TYR A 191 -15.66 -1.93 -4.00
CA TYR A 191 -14.52 -2.56 -4.69
C TYR A 191 -13.70 -3.49 -3.79
N ASN A 192 -14.08 -3.60 -2.50
CA ASN A 192 -13.54 -4.56 -1.54
C ASN A 192 -14.50 -5.74 -1.43
#